data_AF-V2WX42-F1
#
_entry.id   AF-V2WX42-F1
#
_cell.length_a   1.000
_cell.length_b   1.000
_cell.length_c   1.000
_cell.angle_alpha   90.00
_cell.angle_beta   90.00
_cell.angle_gamma   90.00
#
_symmetry.space_group_name_H-M   'P 1'
#
loop_
_entity.id
_entity.type
_entity.pdbx_description
1 polymer ?
#
loop_
_entity_poly.entity_id
_entity_poly.type
_entity_poly.pdbx_seq_one_letter_code
_entity_poly.pdbx_strand_id
1 'polypeptide(L)'
;MQEGKCEEQAGREGVLILSEFTGSYTYSAAGFRSCLPINPWDIRRTSEAIWKALIMGREEASERWRDLNKAVEKQTAQTFVIGFLNRCLRSGSSPSTVFNTSGFGSLTTFNPKKKPRMVFVDWEGGLVPSSPTASDENAAIDLLHQLIGNGVEVYILSGHPRSSFKALSSLPASVGIVAENGCFVQRAGAEEWEQMFSGPAADEEGLRKWRNTCLQILNYFTERTPSSYVIENGEASVAWKFDGSDGWARRQAAEAQNHIFDRQDPFYFVWRALYLQVLI
;
A
#
# COMPACT_ATOMS: atom_id res chain seq x y z
N MET A 1 5.52 0.66 -44.07
CA MET A 1 5.88 1.27 -42.77
C MET A 1 5.74 2.76 -42.95
N GLN A 2 4.61 3.34 -42.55
CA GLN A 2 4.46 4.80 -42.52
C GLN A 2 5.21 5.30 -41.30
N GLU A 3 6.31 6.01 -41.51
CA GLU A 3 6.86 6.89 -40.48
C GLU A 3 5.78 7.92 -40.16
N GLY A 4 5.16 7.80 -38.99
CA GLY A 4 4.28 8.83 -38.47
C GLY A 4 5.12 10.07 -38.16
N LYS A 5 5.29 10.94 -39.15
CA LYS A 5 5.80 12.30 -38.91
C LYS A 5 4.85 12.93 -37.89
N CYS A 6 5.40 13.43 -36.79
CA CYS A 6 4.70 14.39 -35.96
C CYS A 6 4.38 15.57 -36.87
N GLU A 7 3.10 15.75 -37.21
CA GLU A 7 2.67 16.93 -37.97
C GLU A 7 2.83 18.14 -37.07
N GLU A 8 4.01 18.75 -37.11
CA GLU A 8 4.25 20.06 -36.53
C GLU A 8 3.33 21.03 -37.26
N GLN A 9 2.24 21.45 -36.60
CA GLN A 9 1.38 22.53 -37.12
C GLN A 9 2.19 23.82 -37.08
N ALA A 10 2.92 24.09 -38.17
CA ALA A 10 3.77 25.25 -38.32
C ALA A 10 2.99 26.52 -37.94
N GLY A 11 3.47 27.22 -36.90
CA GLY A 11 2.91 28.51 -36.45
C GLY A 11 2.05 28.48 -35.19
N ARG A 12 1.93 27.36 -34.47
CA ARG A 12 1.18 27.29 -33.19
C ARG A 12 2.09 27.04 -31.98
N GLU A 13 2.82 28.08 -31.59
CA GLU A 13 3.53 28.12 -30.30
C GLU A 13 2.51 28.39 -29.18
N GLY A 14 1.90 27.32 -28.68
CA GLY A 14 0.82 27.35 -27.70
C GLY A 14 1.25 27.03 -26.27
N VAL A 15 0.40 27.41 -25.31
CA VAL A 15 0.58 27.09 -23.89
C VAL A 15 0.07 25.67 -23.61
N LEU A 16 0.90 24.82 -23.01
CA LEU A 16 0.50 23.49 -22.57
C LEU A 16 -0.08 23.55 -21.14
N ILE A 17 -1.33 23.15 -20.99
CA ILE A 17 -1.94 22.85 -19.68
C ILE A 17 -1.87 21.33 -19.48
N LEU A 18 -1.32 20.88 -18.37
CA LEU A 18 -1.08 19.45 -18.13
C LEU A 18 -1.55 19.06 -16.73
N SER A 19 -2.27 17.93 -16.64
CA SER A 19 -2.68 17.39 -15.35
C SER A 19 -1.51 16.78 -14.60
N GLU A 20 -1.41 17.04 -13.29
CA GLU A 20 -0.37 16.46 -12.42
C GLU A 20 -0.45 14.92 -12.35
N PHE A 21 -1.61 14.35 -12.67
CA PHE A 21 -1.83 12.90 -12.72
C PHE A 21 -1.46 12.27 -14.06
N THR A 22 -1.07 13.06 -15.06
CA THR A 22 -0.57 12.51 -16.31
C THR A 22 0.82 11.96 -16.11
N GLY A 23 1.07 10.73 -16.56
CA GLY A 23 2.38 10.09 -16.42
C GLY A 23 3.53 10.91 -17.04
N SER A 24 3.24 11.73 -18.05
CA SER A 24 4.18 12.66 -18.69
C SER A 24 4.64 13.79 -17.77
N TYR A 25 3.81 14.25 -16.82
CA TYR A 25 4.18 15.30 -15.86
C TYR A 25 5.42 14.93 -15.03
N THR A 26 5.51 13.66 -14.62
CA THR A 26 6.55 13.12 -13.73
C THR A 26 7.75 12.52 -14.47
N TYR A 27 7.65 12.26 -15.78
CA TYR A 27 8.57 11.36 -16.49
C TYR A 27 9.95 11.94 -16.86
N SER A 28 10.16 13.25 -16.70
CA SER A 28 11.42 13.88 -17.07
C SER A 28 12.19 14.29 -15.81
N ALA A 29 13.47 13.90 -15.71
CA ALA A 29 14.39 14.45 -14.71
C ALA A 29 14.54 15.99 -14.83
N ALA A 30 14.02 16.60 -15.90
CA ALA A 30 13.87 18.04 -16.10
C ALA A 30 12.41 18.56 -15.98
N GLY A 31 11.40 17.68 -15.88
CA GLY A 31 9.96 17.98 -15.85
C GLY A 31 9.44 18.70 -17.11
N PHE A 32 8.15 18.57 -17.43
CA PHE A 32 7.49 19.56 -18.30
C PHE A 32 7.29 20.87 -17.51
N ARG A 33 8.34 21.42 -16.90
CA ARG A 33 8.28 22.57 -15.98
C ARG A 33 7.70 23.83 -16.64
N SER A 34 7.82 23.92 -17.96
CA SER A 34 7.29 25.06 -18.72
C SER A 34 5.78 24.94 -19.01
N CYS A 35 5.12 23.82 -18.67
CA CYS A 35 3.67 23.69 -18.73
C CYS A 35 2.96 24.39 -17.55
N LEU A 36 1.65 24.56 -17.65
CA LEU A 36 0.79 24.96 -16.53
C LEU A 36 0.21 23.69 -15.89
N PRO A 37 0.68 23.28 -14.69
CA PRO A 37 0.14 22.12 -14.02
C PRO A 37 -1.26 22.40 -13.47
N ILE A 38 -2.16 21.44 -13.64
CA ILE A 38 -3.50 21.47 -13.04
C ILE A 38 -3.75 20.20 -12.24
N ASN A 39 -4.53 20.35 -11.18
CA ASN A 39 -5.27 19.25 -10.59
C ASN A 39 -6.70 19.33 -11.14
N PRO A 40 -7.17 18.37 -11.96
CA PRO A 40 -8.51 18.41 -12.57
C PRO A 40 -9.66 18.46 -11.54
N TRP A 41 -9.40 18.04 -10.30
CA TRP A 41 -10.35 18.05 -9.20
C TRP A 41 -10.39 19.40 -8.45
N ASP A 42 -9.42 20.28 -8.68
CA ASP A 42 -9.42 21.67 -8.20
C ASP A 42 -9.92 22.60 -9.32
N ILE A 43 -11.23 22.86 -9.28
CA ILE A 43 -11.92 23.69 -10.27
C ILE A 43 -11.34 25.11 -10.30
N ARG A 44 -10.97 25.68 -9.14
CA ARG A 44 -10.46 27.06 -9.07
C ARG A 44 -9.09 27.15 -9.72
N ARG A 45 -8.14 26.30 -9.30
CA ARG A 45 -6.78 26.30 -9.89
C ARG A 45 -6.79 25.96 -11.37
N THR A 46 -7.68 25.06 -11.80
CA THR A 46 -7.85 24.74 -13.22
C THR A 46 -8.37 25.96 -13.99
N SER A 47 -9.36 26.67 -13.45
CA SER A 47 -9.88 27.90 -14.08
C SER A 47 -8.82 29.00 -14.18
N GLU A 48 -8.00 29.17 -13.14
CA GLU A 48 -6.88 30.13 -13.13
C GLU A 48 -5.80 29.77 -14.16
N ALA A 49 -5.49 28.49 -14.31
CA ALA A 49 -4.53 28.01 -15.30
C ALA A 49 -5.03 28.23 -16.74
N ILE A 50 -6.32 27.97 -17.00
CA ILE A 50 -6.95 28.25 -18.30
C ILE A 50 -6.95 29.76 -18.58
N TRP A 51 -7.37 30.57 -17.60
CA TRP A 51 -7.33 32.02 -17.71
C TRP A 51 -5.92 32.51 -18.04
N LYS A 52 -4.91 32.06 -17.28
CA LYS A 52 -3.51 32.38 -17.49
C LYS A 52 -3.03 31.98 -18.89
N ALA A 53 -3.42 30.81 -19.38
CA ALA A 53 -3.06 30.38 -20.73
C ALA A 53 -3.65 31.29 -21.82
N LEU A 54 -4.88 31.78 -21.63
CA LEU A 54 -5.55 32.67 -22.59
C LEU A 54 -4.97 34.08 -22.62
N ILE A 55 -4.52 34.61 -21.49
CA ILE A 55 -3.94 35.96 -21.38
C ILE A 55 -2.41 35.99 -21.52
N MET A 56 -1.76 34.83 -21.63
CA MET A 56 -0.31 34.73 -21.72
C MET A 56 0.22 35.48 -22.95
N GLY A 57 1.26 36.29 -22.77
CA GLY A 57 1.90 37.00 -23.87
C GLY A 57 2.55 36.03 -24.86
N ARG A 58 2.59 36.41 -26.15
CA ARG A 58 3.16 35.55 -27.20
C ARG A 58 4.63 35.19 -26.96
N GLU A 59 5.40 36.10 -26.37
CA GLU A 59 6.81 35.86 -26.04
C GLU A 59 6.97 34.77 -24.98
N GLU A 60 6.22 34.83 -23.87
CA GLU A 60 6.24 33.81 -22.81
C GLU A 60 5.72 32.46 -23.34
N ALA A 61 4.64 32.47 -24.12
CA ALA A 61 4.09 31.26 -24.72
C ALA A 61 5.11 30.59 -25.67
N SER A 62 5.81 31.38 -26.48
CA SER A 62 6.86 30.92 -27.40
C SER A 62 8.06 30.32 -26.66
N GLU A 63 8.51 30.98 -25.59
CA GLU A 63 9.61 30.47 -24.77
C GLU A 63 9.26 29.13 -24.11
N ARG A 64 8.08 29.06 -23.47
CA ARG A 64 7.59 27.82 -22.87
C ARG A 64 7.45 26.71 -23.90
N TRP A 65 6.89 27.01 -25.06
CA TRP A 65 6.74 26.05 -26.14
C TRP A 65 8.09 25.50 -26.60
N ARG A 66 9.09 26.37 -26.82
CA ARG A 66 10.45 25.98 -27.22
C ARG A 66 11.10 25.03 -26.22
N ASP A 67 10.91 25.28 -24.93
CA ASP A 67 11.45 24.40 -23.88
C ASP A 67 10.78 23.03 -23.86
N LEU A 68 9.46 22.97 -24.03
CA LEU A 68 8.71 21.72 -24.10
C LEU A 68 9.07 20.94 -25.38
N ASN A 69 9.19 21.65 -26.51
CA ASN A 69 9.54 21.03 -27.80
C ASN A 69 10.94 20.39 -27.75
N LYS A 70 11.94 21.09 -27.19
CA LYS A 70 13.29 20.52 -26.96
C LYS A 70 13.27 19.26 -26.11
N ALA A 71 12.33 19.14 -25.16
CA ALA A 71 12.20 17.94 -24.35
C ALA A 71 11.62 16.77 -25.17
N VAL A 72 10.63 17.04 -26.04
CA VAL A 72 10.03 16.03 -26.93
C VAL A 72 11.03 15.55 -27.99
N GLU A 73 11.76 16.46 -28.63
CA GLU A 73 12.75 16.14 -29.66
C GLU A 73 13.86 15.20 -29.17
N LYS A 74 14.24 15.31 -27.89
CA LYS A 74 15.27 14.45 -27.28
C LYS A 74 14.75 13.05 -26.92
N GLN A 75 13.43 12.89 -26.77
CA GLN A 75 12.80 11.64 -26.36
C GLN A 75 12.37 10.83 -27.59
N THR A 76 13.35 10.31 -28.32
CA THR A 76 13.11 9.46 -29.50
C THR A 76 12.77 8.02 -29.10
N ALA A 77 12.20 7.26 -30.03
CA ALA A 77 11.95 5.82 -29.85
C ALA A 77 13.24 5.05 -29.49
N GLN A 78 14.38 5.45 -30.07
CA GLN A 78 15.69 4.88 -29.75
C GLN A 78 16.10 5.19 -28.30
N THR A 79 15.94 6.43 -27.85
CA THR A 79 16.20 6.83 -26.45
C THR A 79 15.32 6.04 -25.49
N PHE A 80 14.04 5.86 -25.84
CA PHE A 80 13.10 5.05 -25.05
C PHE A 80 13.56 3.59 -24.94
N VAL A 81 13.88 2.93 -26.06
CA VAL A 81 14.30 1.51 -26.07
C VAL A 81 15.57 1.31 -25.26
N ILE A 82 16.58 2.17 -25.45
CA ILE A 82 17.84 2.08 -24.70
C ILE A 82 17.60 2.32 -23.20
N GLY A 83 16.80 3.32 -22.83
CA GLY A 83 16.46 3.61 -21.43
C GLY A 83 15.62 2.53 -20.78
N PHE A 84 14.72 1.88 -21.52
CA PHE A 84 13.93 0.75 -21.07
C PHE A 84 14.81 -0.48 -20.82
N LEU A 85 15.63 -0.88 -21.80
CA LEU A 85 16.52 -2.03 -21.67
C LEU A 85 17.52 -1.85 -20.52
N ASN A 86 18.11 -0.66 -20.37
CA ASN A 86 19.00 -0.35 -19.25
C ASN A 86 18.29 -0.45 -17.89
N ARG A 87 17.02 -0.05 -17.79
CA ARG A 87 16.22 -0.22 -16.56
C ARG A 87 15.89 -1.69 -16.30
N CYS A 88 15.54 -2.46 -17.32
CA CYS A 88 15.31 -3.91 -17.18
C CYS A 88 16.57 -4.64 -16.72
N LEU A 89 17.72 -4.31 -17.32
CA LEU A 89 19.02 -4.88 -16.92
C LEU A 89 19.37 -4.52 -15.48
N ARG A 90 19.15 -3.26 -15.05
CA ARG A 90 19.35 -2.83 -13.67
C ARG A 90 18.38 -3.49 -12.69
N SER A 91 17.11 -3.71 -13.09
CA SER A 91 16.13 -4.40 -12.26
C SER A 91 16.41 -5.90 -12.13
N GLY A 92 17.05 -6.52 -13.13
CA GLY A 92 17.50 -7.91 -13.07
C GLY A 92 18.83 -8.11 -12.34
N SER A 93 19.58 -7.02 -12.10
CA SER A 93 20.87 -7.03 -11.40
C SER A 93 20.88 -6.30 -10.06
N SER A 94 19.79 -5.64 -9.69
CA SER A 94 19.52 -5.37 -8.28
C SER A 94 19.48 -6.72 -7.58
N PRO A 95 20.38 -7.01 -6.61
CA PRO A 95 20.12 -8.13 -5.72
C PRO A 95 18.72 -7.89 -5.19
N SER A 96 17.85 -8.89 -5.36
CA SER A 96 16.65 -9.01 -4.55
C SER A 96 17.07 -8.51 -3.18
N THR A 97 16.53 -7.38 -2.73
CA THR A 97 16.67 -7.01 -1.33
C THR A 97 15.73 -7.96 -0.60
N VAL A 98 16.04 -9.26 -0.66
CA VAL A 98 15.95 -10.12 0.50
C VAL A 98 16.66 -9.29 1.54
N PHE A 99 15.90 -8.71 2.45
CA PHE A 99 16.47 -8.13 3.65
C PHE A 99 17.43 -9.18 4.17
N ASN A 100 18.73 -8.92 4.00
CA ASN A 100 19.75 -9.80 4.49
C ASN A 100 19.71 -9.59 6.01
N THR A 101 18.93 -10.42 6.69
CA THR A 101 18.75 -10.42 8.15
C THR A 101 20.08 -10.65 8.89
N SER A 102 21.17 -10.95 8.18
CA SER A 102 22.53 -10.96 8.71
C SER A 102 23.03 -9.60 9.21
N GLY A 103 22.36 -8.48 8.86
CA GLY A 103 22.59 -7.16 9.45
C GLY A 103 21.92 -6.96 10.81
N PHE A 104 21.05 -7.88 11.23
CA PHE A 104 20.66 -8.02 12.62
C PHE A 104 21.82 -8.72 13.33
N GLY A 105 22.93 -7.99 13.51
CA GLY A 105 23.88 -8.33 14.56
C GLY A 105 23.04 -8.61 15.79
N SER A 106 23.17 -9.82 16.32
CA SER A 106 22.42 -10.32 17.48
C SER A 106 22.08 -9.13 18.36
N LEU A 107 20.80 -8.89 18.62
CA LEU A 107 20.31 -7.79 19.47
C LEU A 107 20.76 -8.01 20.94
N THR A 108 22.00 -8.46 21.16
CA THR A 108 22.71 -8.57 22.43
C THR A 108 23.08 -7.21 23.00
N THR A 109 22.94 -6.13 22.21
CA THR A 109 22.95 -4.75 22.73
C THR A 109 21.57 -4.28 23.17
N PHE A 110 20.75 -5.19 23.72
CA PHE A 110 19.75 -4.79 24.68
C PHE A 110 20.48 -4.25 25.90
N ASN A 111 20.55 -2.92 26.05
CA ASN A 111 21.22 -2.32 27.19
C ASN A 111 20.46 -2.73 28.47
N PRO A 112 21.03 -3.59 29.34
CA PRO A 112 20.33 -4.08 30.52
C PRO A 112 19.98 -2.95 31.52
N LYS A 113 20.62 -1.78 31.39
CA LYS A 113 20.33 -0.58 32.19
C LYS A 113 19.13 0.24 31.69
N LYS A 114 18.67 0.00 30.46
CA LYS A 114 17.49 0.65 29.86
C LYS A 114 16.54 -0.42 29.32
N LYS A 115 15.81 -1.08 30.23
CA LYS A 115 14.74 -2.00 29.85
C LYS A 115 13.67 -1.21 29.06
N PRO A 116 13.27 -1.65 27.86
CA PRO A 116 12.14 -1.04 27.18
C PRO A 116 10.90 -1.26 28.03
N ARG A 117 10.09 -0.20 28.13
CA ARG A 117 8.86 -0.25 28.91
C ARG A 117 7.76 -1.01 28.16
N MET A 118 7.84 -1.04 26.82
CA MET A 118 6.83 -1.62 25.94
C MET A 118 7.48 -2.24 24.69
N VAL A 119 6.99 -3.40 24.26
CA VAL A 119 7.41 -4.11 23.05
C VAL A 119 6.19 -4.55 22.26
N PHE A 120 6.22 -4.35 20.94
CA PHE A 120 5.23 -4.85 20.00
C PHE A 120 5.81 -6.03 19.24
N VAL A 121 5.06 -7.11 19.14
CA VAL A 121 5.52 -8.33 18.49
C VAL A 121 4.47 -8.84 17.53
N ASP A 122 4.88 -9.10 16.29
CA ASP A 122 4.02 -9.69 15.28
C ASP A 122 3.78 -11.17 15.59
N TRP A 123 2.52 -11.61 15.62
CA TRP A 123 2.17 -13.01 15.91
C TRP A 123 2.49 -13.87 14.69
N GLU A 124 1.84 -13.58 13.56
CA GLU A 124 1.99 -14.35 12.32
C GLU A 124 3.23 -13.89 11.53
N GLY A 125 4.19 -14.79 11.34
CA GLY A 125 5.43 -14.48 10.61
C GLY A 125 6.48 -13.73 11.44
N GLY A 126 6.14 -13.34 12.68
CA GLY A 126 7.07 -12.83 13.68
C GLY A 126 7.45 -13.89 14.71
N LEU A 127 6.63 -14.05 15.74
CA LEU A 127 6.84 -15.06 16.80
C LEU A 127 6.54 -16.48 16.33
N VAL A 128 5.49 -16.62 15.52
CA VAL A 128 4.94 -17.90 15.12
C VAL A 128 5.10 -18.02 13.59
N PRO A 129 5.76 -19.09 13.09
CA PRO A 129 5.94 -19.27 11.66
C PRO A 129 4.60 -19.48 10.95
N SER A 130 4.54 -19.20 9.64
CA SER A 130 3.29 -19.24 8.86
C SER A 130 2.57 -20.59 8.84
N SER A 131 3.30 -21.68 9.10
CA SER A 131 2.77 -23.04 9.28
C SER A 131 3.20 -23.54 10.66
N PRO A 132 2.53 -23.11 11.74
CA PRO A 132 3.02 -23.35 13.08
C PRO A 132 2.79 -24.79 13.53
N THR A 133 3.77 -25.30 14.26
CA THR A 133 3.59 -26.49 15.08
C THR A 133 3.20 -26.07 16.50
N ALA A 134 2.58 -26.97 17.25
CA ALA A 134 2.28 -26.72 18.67
C ALA A 134 3.53 -26.37 19.49
N SER A 135 4.72 -26.83 19.08
CA SER A 135 5.97 -26.49 19.74
C SER A 135 6.38 -25.04 19.51
N ASP A 136 6.12 -24.49 18.33
CA ASP A 136 6.44 -23.10 17.99
C ASP A 136 5.55 -22.14 18.79
N GLU A 137 4.27 -22.46 18.89
CA GLU A 137 3.31 -21.68 19.69
C GLU A 137 3.68 -21.69 21.18
N ASN A 138 4.03 -22.86 21.73
CA ASN A 138 4.45 -22.96 23.12
C ASN A 138 5.73 -22.17 23.39
N ALA A 139 6.73 -22.24 22.50
CA ALA A 139 7.96 -21.48 22.64
C ALA A 139 7.72 -19.96 22.58
N ALA A 140 6.81 -19.50 21.70
CA ALA A 140 6.40 -18.11 21.63
C ALA A 140 5.71 -17.67 22.94
N ILE A 141 4.82 -18.49 23.49
CA ILE A 141 4.14 -18.22 24.76
C ILE A 141 5.14 -18.13 25.93
N ASP A 142 6.10 -19.05 25.99
CA ASP A 142 7.15 -19.04 27.01
C ASP A 142 8.00 -17.76 26.94
N LEU A 143 8.31 -17.29 25.73
CA LEU A 143 9.03 -16.04 25.53
C LEU A 143 8.20 -14.83 26.01
N LEU A 144 6.90 -14.81 25.73
CA LEU A 144 5.99 -13.77 26.23
C LEU A 144 5.98 -13.73 27.76
N HIS A 145 5.91 -14.89 28.41
CA HIS A 145 6.02 -14.99 29.87
C HIS A 145 7.33 -14.43 30.41
N GLN A 146 8.46 -14.72 29.76
CA GLN A 146 9.77 -14.17 30.16
C GLN A 146 9.84 -12.65 30.01
N LEU A 147 9.30 -12.09 28.93
CA LEU A 147 9.30 -10.64 28.70
C LEU A 147 8.44 -9.91 29.75
N ILE A 148 7.25 -10.43 30.00
CA ILE A 148 6.34 -9.88 31.02
C ILE A 148 6.97 -9.97 32.42
N GLY A 149 7.59 -11.11 32.75
CA GLY A 149 8.30 -11.30 34.03
C GLY A 149 9.46 -10.33 34.25
N ASN A 150 10.06 -9.81 33.17
CA ASN A 150 11.12 -8.80 33.24
C ASN A 150 10.62 -7.36 33.47
N GLY A 151 9.29 -7.16 33.57
CA GLY A 151 8.64 -5.87 33.73
C GLY A 151 8.45 -5.11 32.42
N VAL A 152 8.41 -5.82 31.29
CA VAL A 152 8.17 -5.25 29.96
C VAL A 152 6.68 -5.40 29.63
N GLU A 153 6.03 -4.33 29.19
CA GLU A 153 4.68 -4.40 28.64
C GLU A 153 4.73 -4.95 27.22
N VAL A 154 3.96 -6.00 26.92
CA VAL A 154 4.03 -6.69 25.62
C VAL A 154 2.70 -6.61 24.90
N TYR A 155 2.73 -6.23 23.63
CA TYR A 155 1.58 -6.21 22.74
C TYR A 155 1.81 -7.15 21.56
N ILE A 156 0.84 -8.04 21.33
CA ILE A 156 0.79 -8.90 20.15
C ILE A 156 0.09 -8.13 19.04
N LEU A 157 0.72 -8.04 17.87
CA LEU A 157 0.11 -7.56 16.63
C LEU A 157 -0.34 -8.77 15.83
N SER A 158 -1.58 -8.76 15.33
CA SER A 158 -2.11 -9.85 14.54
C SER A 158 -3.13 -9.40 13.51
N GLY A 159 -3.15 -10.11 12.39
CA GLY A 159 -4.17 -10.00 11.35
C GLY A 159 -5.46 -10.76 11.66
N HIS A 160 -5.49 -11.62 12.68
CA HIS A 160 -6.64 -12.45 13.02
C HIS A 160 -7.75 -11.67 13.75
N PRO A 161 -9.01 -12.13 13.65
CA PRO A 161 -10.14 -11.55 14.37
C PRO A 161 -10.03 -11.80 15.88
N ARG A 162 -10.72 -10.98 16.66
CA ARG A 162 -10.81 -11.12 18.13
C ARG A 162 -11.29 -12.49 18.59
N SER A 163 -12.16 -13.12 17.81
CA SER A 163 -12.68 -14.46 18.06
C SER A 163 -11.60 -15.54 18.07
N SER A 164 -10.53 -15.37 17.27
CA SER A 164 -9.37 -16.27 17.25
C SER A 164 -8.60 -16.24 18.56
N PHE A 165 -8.52 -15.09 19.21
CA PHE A 165 -7.82 -14.93 20.49
C PHE A 165 -8.57 -15.52 21.68
N LYS A 166 -9.91 -15.62 21.61
CA LYS A 166 -10.69 -16.37 22.61
C LYS A 166 -10.35 -17.87 22.59
N ALA A 167 -9.99 -18.41 21.42
CA ALA A 167 -9.57 -19.81 21.29
C ALA A 167 -8.13 -20.04 21.78
N LEU A 168 -7.29 -19.01 21.77
CA LEU A 168 -5.91 -19.05 22.28
C LEU A 168 -5.86 -18.82 23.81
N SER A 169 -6.55 -19.67 24.56
CA SER A 169 -6.63 -19.58 26.03
C SER A 169 -5.29 -19.77 26.76
N SER A 170 -4.21 -20.05 26.03
CA SER A 170 -2.85 -20.23 26.54
C SER A 170 -2.06 -18.91 26.63
N LEU A 171 -2.57 -17.80 26.10
CA LEU A 171 -1.88 -16.52 26.20
C LEU A 171 -1.92 -15.95 27.62
N PRO A 172 -0.83 -15.29 28.08
CA PRO A 172 -0.82 -14.61 29.37
C PRO A 172 -1.87 -13.48 29.41
N ALA A 173 -2.72 -13.42 30.45
CA ALA A 173 -3.74 -12.38 30.59
C ALA A 173 -3.17 -10.94 30.69
N SER A 174 -1.87 -10.82 30.99
CA SER A 174 -1.14 -9.55 31.06
C SER A 174 -0.58 -9.08 29.71
N VAL A 175 -0.78 -9.84 28.62
CA VAL A 175 -0.40 -9.42 27.28
C VAL A 175 -1.49 -8.51 26.69
N GLY A 176 -1.08 -7.42 26.04
CA GLY A 176 -1.97 -6.64 25.19
C GLY A 176 -2.12 -7.30 23.83
N ILE A 177 -3.28 -7.16 23.19
CA ILE A 177 -3.55 -7.76 21.88
C ILE A 177 -4.07 -6.68 20.94
N VAL A 178 -3.53 -6.64 19.73
CA VAL A 178 -3.94 -5.78 18.64
C VAL A 178 -4.42 -6.70 17.52
N ALA A 179 -5.73 -6.77 17.34
CA ALA A 179 -6.40 -7.66 16.39
C ALA A 179 -6.80 -6.92 15.11
N GLU A 180 -6.98 -7.68 14.04
CA GLU A 180 -7.34 -7.19 12.70
C GLU A 180 -6.46 -5.99 12.28
N ASN A 181 -5.15 -6.13 12.45
CA ASN A 181 -4.12 -5.13 12.09
C ASN A 181 -4.33 -3.76 12.74
N GLY A 182 -4.94 -3.71 13.93
CA GLY A 182 -5.14 -2.47 14.67
C GLY A 182 -6.54 -1.88 14.61
N CYS A 183 -7.52 -2.62 14.06
CA CYS A 183 -8.92 -2.22 14.17
C CYS A 183 -9.42 -2.36 15.61
N PHE A 184 -8.91 -3.35 16.36
CA PHE A 184 -9.29 -3.60 17.73
C PHE A 184 -8.07 -3.77 18.63
N VAL A 185 -8.13 -3.21 19.84
CA VAL A 185 -7.06 -3.29 20.83
C VAL A 185 -7.62 -3.74 22.16
N GLN A 186 -7.07 -4.81 22.72
CA GLN A 186 -7.24 -5.19 24.12
C GLN A 186 -5.98 -4.78 24.87
N ARG A 187 -6.12 -3.85 25.83
CA ARG A 187 -4.97 -3.40 26.63
C ARG A 187 -4.49 -4.51 27.55
N ALA A 188 -3.21 -4.48 27.91
CA ALA A 188 -2.62 -5.41 28.86
C ALA A 188 -3.40 -5.43 30.18
N GLY A 189 -3.95 -6.60 30.54
CA GLY A 189 -4.76 -6.78 31.75
C GLY A 189 -6.21 -6.25 31.68
N ALA A 190 -6.65 -5.73 30.52
CA ALA A 190 -8.05 -5.36 30.30
C ALA A 190 -8.83 -6.55 29.73
N GLU A 191 -10.10 -6.70 30.14
CA GLU A 191 -10.99 -7.72 29.57
C GLU A 191 -11.75 -7.21 28.33
N GLU A 192 -11.92 -5.90 28.21
CA GLU A 192 -12.69 -5.27 27.15
C GLU A 192 -11.81 -4.90 25.94
N TRP A 193 -12.43 -4.95 24.76
CA TRP A 193 -11.80 -4.56 23.50
C TRP A 193 -12.17 -3.12 23.14
N GLU A 194 -11.18 -2.31 22.82
CA GLU A 194 -11.33 -0.96 22.29
C GLU A 194 -11.36 -0.99 20.75
N GLN A 195 -12.36 -0.37 20.16
CA GLN A 195 -12.42 -0.13 18.72
C GLN A 195 -11.64 1.12 18.36
N MET A 196 -10.68 1.00 17.43
CA MET A 196 -9.74 2.09 17.10
C MET A 196 -10.17 2.95 15.90
N PHE A 197 -11.33 2.65 15.31
CA PHE A 197 -11.90 3.36 14.16
C PHE A 197 -13.29 3.88 14.49
N SER A 198 -13.66 5.02 13.89
CA SER A 198 -14.92 5.72 14.16
C SER A 198 -15.50 6.34 12.89
N GLY A 199 -16.78 6.70 12.94
CA GLY A 199 -17.53 7.32 11.84
C GLY A 199 -18.57 6.40 11.21
N PRO A 200 -19.27 6.85 10.16
CA PRO A 200 -20.41 6.11 9.59
C PRO A 200 -20.04 4.74 8.99
N ALA A 201 -18.78 4.55 8.61
CA ALA A 201 -18.25 3.27 8.13
C ALA A 201 -17.89 2.30 9.27
N ALA A 202 -17.81 2.81 10.51
CA ALA A 202 -17.45 2.08 11.71
C ALA A 202 -18.67 1.48 12.44
N ASP A 203 -19.86 1.99 12.15
CA ASP A 203 -21.12 1.47 12.67
C ASP A 203 -21.45 0.12 12.02
N GLU A 204 -22.27 -0.72 12.67
CA GLU A 204 -22.60 -2.07 12.18
C GLU A 204 -23.12 -2.08 10.73
N GLU A 205 -23.97 -1.11 10.37
CA GLU A 205 -24.49 -0.99 9.01
C GLU A 205 -23.40 -0.58 8.02
N GLY A 206 -22.52 0.34 8.41
CA GLY A 206 -21.36 0.76 7.63
C GLY A 206 -20.41 -0.40 7.36
N LEU A 207 -20.04 -1.13 8.41
CA LEU A 207 -19.23 -2.34 8.36
C LEU A 207 -19.82 -3.36 7.40
N ARG A 208 -21.11 -3.69 7.56
CA ARG A 208 -21.81 -4.64 6.70
C ARG A 208 -21.83 -4.18 5.24
N LYS A 209 -22.05 -2.89 4.98
CA LYS A 209 -22.17 -2.34 3.62
C LYS A 209 -20.84 -2.44 2.85
N TRP A 210 -19.75 -1.94 3.43
CA TRP A 210 -18.46 -1.97 2.73
C TRP A 210 -17.92 -3.40 2.64
N ARG A 211 -18.10 -4.23 3.69
CA ARG A 211 -17.68 -5.63 3.66
C ARG A 211 -18.39 -6.40 2.56
N ASN A 212 -19.71 -6.31 2.46
CA ASN A 212 -20.47 -6.98 1.40
C ASN A 212 -20.03 -6.52 0.01
N THR A 213 -19.67 -5.25 -0.14
CA THR A 213 -19.15 -4.72 -1.40
C THR A 213 -17.79 -5.33 -1.76
N CYS A 214 -16.86 -5.39 -0.79
CA CYS A 214 -15.56 -6.04 -0.98
C CYS A 214 -15.73 -7.55 -1.26
N LEU A 215 -16.60 -8.25 -0.54
CA LEU A 215 -16.86 -9.67 -0.73
C LEU A 215 -17.39 -9.98 -2.13
N GLN A 216 -18.28 -9.16 -2.69
CA GLN A 216 -18.75 -9.32 -4.06
C GLN A 216 -17.61 -9.24 -5.07
N ILE A 217 -16.69 -8.28 -4.91
CA ILE A 217 -15.52 -8.15 -5.77
C ILE A 217 -14.59 -9.36 -5.59
N LEU A 218 -14.26 -9.71 -4.35
CA LEU A 218 -13.32 -10.80 -4.08
C LEU A 218 -13.87 -12.16 -4.52
N ASN A 219 -15.18 -12.41 -4.39
CA ASN A 219 -15.82 -13.61 -4.90
C ASN A 219 -15.76 -13.68 -6.44
N TYR A 220 -15.95 -12.56 -7.13
CA TYR A 220 -15.76 -12.48 -8.58
C TYR A 220 -14.33 -12.89 -9.00
N PHE A 221 -13.31 -12.43 -8.27
CA PHE A 221 -11.92 -12.83 -8.53
C PHE A 221 -11.63 -14.27 -8.14
N THR A 222 -12.26 -14.76 -7.06
CA THR A 222 -12.11 -16.15 -6.58
C THR A 222 -12.58 -17.16 -7.62
N GLU A 223 -13.73 -16.93 -8.27
CA GLU A 223 -14.25 -17.78 -9.35
C GLU A 223 -13.29 -17.92 -10.54
N ARG A 224 -12.39 -16.95 -10.72
CA ARG A 224 -11.48 -16.85 -11.88
C ARG A 224 -10.03 -17.20 -11.54
N THR A 225 -9.75 -17.49 -10.28
CA THR A 225 -8.40 -17.78 -9.80
C THR A 225 -8.42 -19.12 -9.06
N PRO A 226 -7.98 -20.21 -9.71
CA PRO A 226 -7.89 -21.52 -9.07
C PRO A 226 -7.12 -21.46 -7.75
N SER A 227 -7.54 -22.27 -6.77
CA SER A 227 -6.91 -22.37 -5.45
C SER A 227 -6.93 -21.09 -4.60
N SER A 228 -7.59 -20.02 -5.07
CA SER A 228 -7.85 -18.84 -4.24
C SER A 228 -9.14 -19.01 -3.43
N TYR A 229 -9.23 -18.29 -2.30
CA TYR A 229 -10.42 -18.27 -1.47
C TYR A 229 -10.50 -16.99 -0.63
N VAL A 230 -11.72 -16.60 -0.29
CA VAL A 230 -12.01 -15.46 0.59
C VAL A 230 -12.04 -15.95 2.04
N ILE A 231 -11.51 -15.13 2.95
CA ILE A 231 -11.62 -15.31 4.40
C ILE A 231 -12.55 -14.24 4.95
N GLU A 232 -13.66 -14.68 5.53
CA GLU A 232 -14.76 -13.82 6.02
C GLU A 232 -14.90 -13.80 7.55
N ASN A 233 -13.86 -14.19 8.28
CA ASN A 233 -13.89 -14.29 9.74
C ASN A 233 -13.65 -12.96 10.48
N GLY A 234 -13.17 -11.92 9.78
CA GLY A 234 -12.94 -10.58 10.32
C GLY A 234 -14.22 -9.77 10.51
N GLU A 235 -14.31 -9.03 11.60
CA GLU A 235 -15.42 -8.12 11.88
C GLU A 235 -15.26 -6.80 11.10
N ALA A 236 -14.04 -6.28 11.06
CA ALA A 236 -13.64 -5.04 10.41
C ALA A 236 -12.62 -5.28 9.28
N SER A 237 -12.44 -6.53 8.86
CA SER A 237 -11.48 -6.94 7.83
C SER A 237 -12.04 -8.06 6.95
N VAL A 238 -11.49 -8.14 5.74
CA VAL A 238 -11.74 -9.20 4.76
C VAL A 238 -10.40 -9.50 4.11
N ALA A 239 -10.07 -10.79 3.95
CA ALA A 239 -8.83 -11.20 3.29
C ALA A 239 -9.13 -12.12 2.12
N TRP A 240 -8.25 -12.08 1.11
CA TRP A 240 -8.28 -12.99 -0.02
C TRP A 240 -6.93 -13.69 -0.11
N LYS A 241 -6.96 -15.03 -0.02
CA LYS A 241 -5.75 -15.85 -0.10
C LYS A 241 -5.64 -16.49 -1.47
N PHE A 242 -4.43 -16.53 -1.97
CA PHE A 242 -4.07 -17.13 -3.25
C PHE A 242 -2.62 -17.62 -3.20
N ASP A 243 -2.21 -18.42 -4.19
CA ASP A 243 -0.83 -18.87 -4.34
C ASP A 243 0.04 -17.73 -4.90
N GLY A 244 0.92 -17.18 -4.06
CA GLY A 244 1.83 -16.10 -4.43
C GLY A 244 2.82 -16.46 -5.54
N SER A 245 3.08 -17.75 -5.78
CA SER A 245 3.94 -18.19 -6.87
C SER A 245 3.25 -18.07 -8.24
N ASP A 246 1.92 -18.16 -8.29
CA ASP A 246 1.13 -18.06 -9.52
C ASP A 246 1.07 -16.60 -10.04
N GLY A 247 1.65 -16.39 -11.22
CA GLY A 247 1.62 -15.09 -11.90
C GLY A 247 0.24 -14.69 -12.42
N TRP A 248 -0.69 -15.62 -12.60
CA TRP A 248 -2.10 -15.32 -12.87
C TRP A 248 -2.78 -14.79 -11.61
N ALA A 249 -2.70 -15.53 -10.50
CA ALA A 249 -3.25 -15.10 -9.21
C ALA A 249 -2.76 -13.71 -8.76
N ARG A 250 -1.45 -13.42 -8.90
CA ARG A 250 -0.89 -12.08 -8.60
C ARG A 250 -1.48 -10.96 -9.45
N ARG A 251 -1.72 -11.21 -10.74
CA ARG A 251 -2.37 -10.22 -11.63
C ARG A 251 -3.81 -9.99 -11.23
N GLN A 252 -4.53 -11.07 -10.91
CA GLN A 252 -5.91 -11.01 -10.42
C GLN A 252 -6.00 -10.27 -9.08
N ALA A 253 -5.01 -10.42 -8.19
CA ALA A 253 -4.91 -9.68 -6.94
C ALA A 253 -4.76 -8.18 -7.16
N ALA A 254 -3.87 -7.77 -8.07
CA ALA A 254 -3.66 -6.37 -8.41
C ALA A 254 -4.93 -5.74 -9.01
N GLU A 255 -5.63 -6.47 -9.87
CA GLU A 255 -6.88 -5.98 -10.45
C GLU A 255 -8.00 -5.89 -9.41
N ALA A 256 -8.12 -6.88 -8.51
CA ALA A 256 -9.07 -6.83 -7.40
C ALA A 256 -8.82 -5.62 -6.49
N GLN A 257 -7.55 -5.31 -6.21
CA GLN A 257 -7.17 -4.13 -5.44
C GLN A 257 -7.60 -2.83 -6.14
N ASN A 258 -7.38 -2.71 -7.45
CA ASN A 258 -7.83 -1.55 -8.23
C ASN A 258 -9.35 -1.38 -8.17
N HIS A 259 -10.11 -2.46 -8.38
CA HIS A 259 -11.59 -2.40 -8.31
C HIS A 259 -12.11 -2.00 -6.93
N ILE A 260 -11.48 -2.48 -5.85
CA ILE A 260 -11.84 -2.09 -4.49
C ILE A 260 -11.52 -0.61 -4.28
N PHE A 261 -10.36 -0.14 -4.76
CA PHE A 261 -9.94 1.25 -4.62
C PHE A 261 -10.87 2.20 -5.39
N ASP A 262 -11.19 1.89 -6.65
CA ASP A 262 -12.03 2.74 -7.51
C ASP A 262 -13.49 2.80 -7.05
N ARG A 263 -13.97 1.77 -6.34
CA ARG A 263 -15.35 1.69 -5.86
C ARG A 263 -15.54 2.34 -4.49
N GLN A 264 -14.46 2.65 -3.76
CA GLN A 264 -14.57 3.37 -2.50
C GLN A 264 -14.90 4.85 -2.77
N ASP A 265 -16.19 5.18 -2.65
CA ASP A 265 -16.70 6.53 -2.39
C ASP A 265 -15.92 7.19 -1.23
N PRO A 266 -15.89 8.54 -1.10
CA PRO A 266 -14.98 9.31 -0.24
C PRO A 266 -15.28 9.20 1.28
N PHE A 267 -15.45 7.99 1.79
CA PHE A 267 -15.48 7.69 3.21
C PHE A 267 -14.08 7.28 3.65
N TYR A 268 -13.39 8.30 4.15
CA TYR A 268 -12.04 8.27 4.68
C TYR A 268 -11.81 7.25 5.82
N PHE A 269 -10.53 6.87 5.94
CA PHE A 269 -9.81 6.49 7.17
C PHE A 269 -9.89 5.05 7.72
N VAL A 270 -9.56 4.02 6.91
CA VAL A 270 -8.97 2.76 7.42
C VAL A 270 -7.93 2.19 6.44
N TRP A 271 -6.87 2.94 6.09
CA TRP A 271 -5.80 2.42 5.22
C TRP A 271 -4.38 2.56 5.81
N ARG A 272 -4.28 2.43 7.14
CA ARG A 272 -3.02 2.02 7.79
C ARG A 272 -3.06 0.61 8.40
N ALA A 273 -4.22 -0.05 8.36
CA ALA A 273 -4.45 -1.40 8.90
C ALA A 273 -4.87 -2.43 7.84
N LEU A 274 -5.25 -2.02 6.63
CA LEU A 274 -5.42 -2.95 5.50
C LEU A 274 -4.04 -3.31 4.95
N TYR A 275 -3.29 -4.12 5.71
CA TYR A 275 -2.40 -5.10 5.10
C TYR A 275 -3.31 -6.00 4.25
N LEU A 276 -3.44 -5.67 2.95
CA LEU A 276 -3.68 -6.70 1.96
C LEU A 276 -2.44 -7.59 2.04
N GLN A 277 -2.46 -8.58 2.93
CA GLN A 277 -1.42 -9.60 2.98
C GLN A 277 -1.62 -10.45 1.72
N VAL A 278 -1.12 -9.93 0.60
CA VAL A 278 -0.60 -10.75 -0.48
C VAL A 278 0.57 -11.49 0.15
N LEU A 279 0.25 -12.60 0.82
CA LEU A 279 1.25 -13.56 1.25
C LEU A 279 1.89 -14.08 -0.03
N ILE A 280 3.11 -13.60 -0.29
CA ILE A 280 4.07 -14.23 -1.20
C ILE A 280 4.72 -15.37 -0.42
#